data_AF-A0A6G2JTN7-F1
#
_entry.id   AF-A0A6G2JTN7-F1
#
_cell.length_a   1.000
_cell.length_b   1.000
_cell.length_c   1.000
_cell.angle_alpha   90.00
_cell.angle_beta   90.00
_cell.angle_gamma   90.00
#
_symmetry.space_group_name_H-M   'P 1'
#
loop_
_entity.id
_entity.type
_entity.pdbx_description
1 polymer ?
#
loop_
_entity_poly.entity_id
_entity_poly.type
_entity_poly.pdbx_seq_one_letter_code
_entity_poly.pdbx_strand_id
1 'polypeptide(L)'
;MVEPDFLHFDTLALHAGQRPDPTTGARAVPIYQTTSFSFTDTEQAASLFNLEIPGHIYSRISNPTVAVLEERIAALEGGVGAVCTASGMAAFHLACATIASAGDHIVASRNIYGGTHNILSLTLPRFGITTTFVDPRDLDAWRMAIQPNTKVLFAETLGNPNIE
;
A
#
# COMPACT_ATOMS: atom_id res chain seq x y z
N MET A 1 -7.13 6.88 34.77
CA MET A 1 -7.37 6.98 33.32
C MET A 1 -7.65 5.58 32.84
N VAL A 2 -8.77 5.34 32.17
CA VAL A 2 -9.03 4.05 31.54
C VAL A 2 -8.14 4.03 30.30
N GLU A 3 -7.16 3.13 30.26
CA GLU A 3 -6.40 2.91 29.03
C GLU A 3 -7.38 2.41 27.96
N PRO A 4 -7.34 2.96 26.74
CA PRO A 4 -8.18 2.47 25.66
C PRO A 4 -7.88 0.99 25.42
N ASP A 5 -8.91 0.16 25.51
CA ASP A 5 -8.83 -1.28 25.28
C ASP A 5 -8.79 -1.52 23.76
N PHE A 6 -7.57 -1.61 23.23
CA PHE A 6 -7.36 -1.97 21.83
C PHE A 6 -7.51 -3.48 21.68
N LEU A 7 -8.33 -3.90 20.72
CA LEU A 7 -8.48 -5.32 20.40
C LEU A 7 -7.10 -5.92 20.06
N HIS A 8 -6.86 -7.14 20.54
CA HIS A 8 -5.62 -7.87 20.28
C HIS A 8 -5.50 -8.29 18.80
N PHE A 9 -4.27 -8.57 18.35
CA PHE A 9 -3.94 -8.97 16.97
C PHE A 9 -4.85 -10.08 16.44
N ASP A 10 -5.05 -11.16 17.21
CA ASP A 10 -5.89 -12.29 16.78
C ASP A 10 -7.35 -11.89 16.56
N THR A 11 -7.86 -10.96 17.35
CA THR A 11 -9.23 -10.44 17.20
C THR A 11 -9.33 -9.52 15.98
N LEU A 12 -8.33 -8.67 15.76
CA LEU A 12 -8.25 -7.81 14.57
C LEU A 12 -8.12 -8.64 13.29
N ALA A 13 -7.28 -9.67 13.29
CA ALA A 13 -7.08 -10.55 12.14
C ALA A 13 -8.39 -11.23 11.70
N LEU A 14 -9.29 -11.52 12.65
CA LEU A 14 -10.58 -12.12 12.37
C LEU A 14 -11.69 -11.10 12.04
N HIS A 15 -11.67 -9.91 12.65
CA HIS A 15 -12.84 -9.01 12.64
C HIS A 15 -12.61 -7.63 12.04
N ALA A 16 -11.36 -7.14 11.97
CA ALA A 16 -11.09 -5.82 11.42
C ALA A 16 -11.55 -5.74 9.95
N GLY A 17 -12.06 -4.57 9.58
CA GLY A 17 -12.61 -4.27 8.26
C GLY A 17 -13.99 -4.87 7.95
N GLN A 18 -14.55 -5.73 8.81
CA GLN A 18 -15.73 -6.51 8.47
C GLN A 18 -16.90 -6.28 9.44
N ARG A 19 -18.10 -6.16 8.87
CA ARG A 19 -19.38 -6.22 9.59
C ARG A 19 -20.29 -7.21 8.88
N PRO A 20 -21.28 -7.82 9.57
CA PRO A 20 -22.29 -8.63 8.89
C PRO A 20 -22.93 -7.84 7.75
N ASP A 21 -23.25 -8.51 6.64
CA ASP A 21 -23.92 -7.87 5.51
C ASP A 21 -25.26 -7.24 5.98
N PRO A 22 -25.48 -5.93 5.78
CA PRO A 22 -26.67 -5.26 6.31
C PRO A 22 -27.97 -5.68 5.62
N THR A 23 -27.90 -6.32 4.45
CA THR A 23 -29.08 -6.69 3.66
C THR A 23 -29.61 -8.08 4.03
N THR A 24 -28.71 -9.04 4.28
CA THR A 24 -29.02 -10.46 4.48
C THR A 24 -28.59 -10.99 5.85
N GLY A 25 -27.74 -10.27 6.59
CA GLY A 25 -27.15 -10.72 7.83
C GLY A 25 -26.01 -11.72 7.66
N ALA A 26 -25.54 -11.98 6.43
CA ALA A 26 -24.44 -12.90 6.17
C ALA A 26 -23.19 -12.51 6.97
N ARG A 27 -22.63 -13.47 7.72
CA ARG A 27 -21.43 -13.20 8.53
C ARG A 27 -20.17 -13.15 7.68
N ALA A 28 -20.02 -14.06 6.72
CA ALA A 28 -18.90 -14.04 5.77
C ALA A 28 -19.03 -12.84 4.82
N VAL A 29 -17.89 -12.23 4.46
CA VAL A 29 -17.87 -11.12 3.48
C VAL A 29 -18.38 -11.64 2.13
N PRO A 30 -19.44 -11.04 1.56
CA PRO A 30 -19.85 -11.38 0.21
C PRO A 30 -18.76 -11.06 -0.81
N ILE A 31 -18.68 -11.85 -1.88
CA ILE A 31 -17.77 -11.59 -3.00
C ILE A 31 -18.48 -10.64 -3.97
N TYR A 32 -18.09 -9.36 -3.94
CA TYR A 32 -18.59 -8.33 -4.85
C TYR A 32 -17.83 -8.39 -6.18
N GLN A 33 -18.06 -9.46 -6.94
CA GLN A 33 -17.46 -9.71 -8.26
C GLN A 33 -18.14 -8.86 -9.35
N THR A 34 -18.02 -7.54 -9.24
CA THR A 34 -18.56 -6.57 -10.20
C THR A 34 -17.47 -5.60 -10.68
N THR A 35 -17.70 -4.94 -11.81
CA THR A 35 -16.83 -3.88 -12.32
C THR A 35 -17.29 -2.50 -11.87
N SER A 36 -18.59 -2.22 -11.92
CA SER A 36 -19.19 -0.91 -11.64
C SER A 36 -20.30 -1.01 -10.59
N PHE A 37 -20.63 0.15 -10.01
CA PHE A 37 -21.69 0.31 -9.02
C PHE A 37 -22.74 1.30 -9.53
N SER A 38 -24.01 1.02 -9.27
CA SER A 38 -25.12 1.90 -9.66
C SER A 38 -25.24 3.07 -8.68
N PHE A 39 -25.70 4.21 -9.20
CA PHE A 39 -26.05 5.39 -8.40
C PHE A 39 -27.57 5.52 -8.29
N THR A 40 -28.04 6.10 -7.19
CA THR A 40 -29.45 6.39 -6.97
C THR A 40 -29.93 7.53 -7.89
N ASP A 41 -29.09 8.53 -8.10
CA ASP A 41 -29.33 9.67 -8.98
C ASP A 41 -28.01 10.33 -9.44
N THR A 42 -28.12 11.39 -10.25
CA THR A 42 -26.97 12.13 -10.79
C THR A 42 -26.24 12.98 -9.74
N GLU A 43 -26.93 13.40 -8.67
CA GLU A 43 -26.33 14.20 -7.61
C GLU A 43 -25.40 13.33 -6.76
N GLN A 44 -25.85 12.13 -6.37
CA GLN A 44 -25.00 11.15 -5.69
C GLN A 44 -23.76 10.79 -6.51
N ALA A 45 -23.94 10.58 -7.83
CA ALA A 45 -22.81 10.29 -8.71
C ALA A 45 -21.78 11.44 -8.67
N ALA A 46 -22.22 12.69 -8.81
CA ALA A 46 -21.33 13.85 -8.75
C ALA A 46 -20.60 13.94 -7.41
N SER A 47 -21.30 13.78 -6.28
CA SER A 47 -20.69 13.82 -4.94
C SER A 47 -19.67 12.69 -4.71
N LEU A 48 -19.90 11.49 -5.25
CA LEU A 48 -18.92 10.40 -5.18
C LEU A 48 -17.65 10.72 -5.99
N PHE A 49 -17.79 11.22 -7.22
CA PHE A 49 -16.64 11.57 -8.07
C PHE A 49 -15.86 12.78 -7.53
N ASN A 50 -16.53 13.71 -6.85
CA ASN A 50 -15.91 14.85 -6.18
C ASN A 50 -15.31 14.51 -4.80
N LEU A 51 -15.45 13.26 -4.33
CA LEU A 51 -15.01 12.80 -3.01
C LEU A 51 -15.69 13.56 -1.85
N GLU A 52 -16.90 14.08 -2.07
CA GLU A 52 -17.72 14.75 -1.04
C GLU A 52 -18.35 13.73 -0.08
N ILE A 53 -18.66 12.54 -0.60
CA ILE A 53 -19.18 11.41 0.18
C ILE A 53 -18.37 10.13 -0.12
N PRO A 54 -18.25 9.21 0.85
CA PRO A 54 -17.61 7.93 0.61
C PRO A 54 -18.52 7.00 -0.21
N GLY A 55 -17.91 6.14 -1.01
CA GLY A 55 -18.61 5.06 -1.70
C GLY A 55 -17.80 4.42 -2.81
N HIS A 56 -18.42 3.46 -3.49
CA HIS A 56 -17.80 2.72 -4.59
C HIS A 56 -18.37 3.18 -5.93
N ILE A 57 -17.48 3.37 -6.89
CA ILE A 57 -17.80 3.85 -8.25
C ILE A 57 -17.45 2.75 -9.27
N TYR A 58 -16.21 2.26 -9.18
CA TYR A 58 -15.66 1.27 -10.09
C TYR A 58 -14.56 0.47 -9.41
N SER A 59 -14.54 -0.86 -9.58
CA SER A 59 -13.67 -1.79 -8.84
C SER A 59 -12.17 -1.60 -9.07
N ARG A 60 -11.75 -0.89 -10.13
CA ARG A 60 -10.34 -0.48 -10.29
C ARG A 60 -9.89 0.57 -9.27
N ILE A 61 -10.83 1.34 -8.71
CA ILE A 61 -10.58 2.38 -7.71
C ILE A 61 -10.80 1.80 -6.30
N SER A 62 -11.95 1.18 -6.07
CA SER A 62 -12.30 0.55 -4.79
C SER A 62 -13.38 -0.52 -4.98
N ASN A 63 -13.36 -1.54 -4.13
CA ASN A 63 -14.33 -2.64 -4.15
C ASN A 63 -14.65 -3.07 -2.70
N PRO A 64 -15.91 -3.35 -2.32
CA PRO A 64 -16.25 -3.68 -0.93
C PRO A 64 -15.51 -4.91 -0.39
N THR A 65 -15.33 -5.96 -1.19
CA THR A 65 -14.58 -7.15 -0.75
C THR A 65 -13.10 -6.82 -0.51
N VAL A 66 -12.51 -5.99 -1.36
CA VAL A 66 -11.11 -5.57 -1.27
C VAL A 66 -10.91 -4.60 -0.09
N ALA A 67 -11.85 -3.68 0.13
CA ALA A 67 -11.81 -2.71 1.22
C ALA A 67 -11.72 -3.38 2.60
N VAL A 68 -12.41 -4.51 2.80
CA VAL A 68 -12.28 -5.29 4.05
C VAL A 68 -10.84 -5.76 4.27
N LEU A 69 -10.14 -6.20 3.22
CA LEU A 69 -8.74 -6.61 3.31
C LEU A 69 -7.83 -5.40 3.59
N GLU A 70 -8.06 -4.28 2.90
CA GLU A 70 -7.31 -3.04 3.10
C GLU A 70 -7.43 -2.52 4.54
N GLU A 71 -8.66 -2.40 5.05
CA GLU A 71 -8.92 -1.98 6.44
C GLU A 71 -8.29 -2.94 7.46
N ARG A 72 -8.33 -4.25 7.18
CA ARG A 72 -7.72 -5.25 8.06
C ARG A 72 -6.21 -5.14 8.09
N ILE A 73 -5.55 -5.05 6.94
CA ILE A 73 -4.09 -4.88 6.89
C ILE A 73 -3.69 -3.57 7.57
N ALA A 74 -4.41 -2.48 7.33
CA ALA A 74 -4.16 -1.21 8.01
C ALA A 74 -4.25 -1.34 9.54
N ALA A 75 -5.29 -2.03 10.03
CA ALA A 75 -5.46 -2.25 11.47
C ALA A 75 -4.36 -3.13 12.08
N LEU A 76 -3.89 -4.16 11.37
CA LEU A 76 -2.84 -5.06 11.86
C LEU A 76 -1.45 -4.40 11.87
N GLU A 77 -1.16 -3.56 10.87
CA GLU A 77 0.11 -2.83 10.75
C GLU A 77 0.12 -1.49 11.52
N GLY A 78 -1.01 -1.09 12.10
CA GLY A 78 -1.16 0.22 12.77
C GLY A 78 -1.10 1.41 11.81
N GLY A 79 -1.37 1.20 10.52
CA GLY A 79 -1.40 2.22 9.49
C GLY A 79 -2.74 2.97 9.43
N VAL A 80 -2.74 4.15 8.82
CA VAL A 80 -3.96 4.98 8.62
C VAL A 80 -4.84 4.49 7.45
N GLY A 81 -4.32 3.58 6.63
CA GLY A 81 -4.98 3.00 5.47
C GLY A 81 -4.04 2.05 4.72
N ALA A 82 -4.60 1.24 3.82
CA ALA A 82 -3.84 0.36 2.94
C ALA A 82 -4.48 0.34 1.55
N VAL A 83 -3.70 -0.06 0.54
CA VAL A 83 -4.18 -0.22 -0.83
C VAL A 83 -3.76 -1.59 -1.34
N CYS A 84 -4.73 -2.41 -1.73
CA CYS A 84 -4.48 -3.71 -2.33
C CYS A 84 -4.12 -3.54 -3.81
N THR A 85 -3.16 -4.33 -4.27
CA THR A 85 -2.74 -4.33 -5.67
C THR A 85 -2.66 -5.76 -6.22
N ALA A 86 -2.51 -5.90 -7.53
CA ALA A 86 -2.50 -7.21 -8.18
C ALA A 86 -1.26 -8.07 -7.85
N SER A 87 -0.18 -7.48 -7.32
CA SER A 87 1.03 -8.20 -6.90
C SER A 87 1.91 -7.35 -5.98
N GLY A 88 2.83 -7.97 -5.25
CA GLY A 88 3.82 -7.23 -4.45
C GLY A 88 4.67 -6.25 -5.28
N MET A 89 4.99 -6.61 -6.54
CA MET A 89 5.72 -5.71 -7.45
C MET A 89 4.86 -4.53 -7.89
N ALA A 90 3.55 -4.72 -8.05
CA ALA A 90 2.62 -3.62 -8.35
C ALA A 90 2.51 -2.67 -7.15
N ALA A 91 2.45 -3.19 -5.92
CA ALA A 91 2.47 -2.37 -4.70
C ALA A 91 3.76 -1.53 -4.63
N PHE A 92 4.92 -2.17 -4.82
CA PHE A 92 6.21 -1.48 -4.77
C PHE A 92 6.32 -0.40 -5.85
N HIS A 93 5.99 -0.72 -7.11
CA HIS A 93 6.02 0.25 -8.19
C HIS A 93 5.04 1.41 -7.96
N LEU A 94 3.82 1.12 -7.51
CA LEU A 94 2.82 2.15 -7.19
C LEU A 94 3.32 3.10 -6.11
N ALA A 95 3.93 2.57 -5.03
CA ALA A 95 4.52 3.38 -3.97
C ALA A 95 5.64 4.29 -4.50
N CYS A 96 6.60 3.75 -5.25
CA CYS A 96 7.68 4.54 -5.83
C CYS A 96 7.18 5.62 -6.79
N ALA A 97 6.28 5.27 -7.72
CA ALA A 97 5.77 6.20 -8.74
C ALA A 97 4.82 7.27 -8.15
N THR A 98 4.25 7.03 -6.98
CA THR A 98 3.43 8.03 -6.26
C THR A 98 4.31 9.06 -5.54
N ILE A 99 5.48 8.64 -5.04
CA ILE A 99 6.35 9.47 -4.20
C ILE A 99 7.43 10.20 -5.00
N ALA A 100 7.95 9.58 -6.07
CA ALA A 100 9.08 10.06 -6.84
C ALA A 100 8.73 10.32 -8.31
N SER A 101 9.40 11.31 -8.91
CA SER A 101 9.26 11.74 -10.30
C SER A 101 10.62 11.83 -11.00
N ALA A 102 10.62 12.12 -12.31
CA ALA A 102 11.86 12.32 -13.06
C ALA A 102 12.77 13.36 -12.40
N GLY A 103 14.03 13.01 -12.17
CA GLY A 103 15.01 13.82 -11.44
C GLY A 103 15.11 13.50 -9.95
N ASP A 104 14.21 12.70 -9.38
CA ASP A 104 14.31 12.25 -7.99
C ASP A 104 15.23 11.04 -7.82
N HIS A 105 15.61 10.82 -6.56
CA HIS A 105 16.57 9.79 -6.17
C HIS A 105 16.03 8.89 -5.04
N ILE A 106 16.43 7.63 -5.05
CA ILE A 106 16.13 6.61 -4.04
C ILE A 106 17.45 6.09 -3.47
N VAL A 107 17.53 5.88 -2.16
CA VAL A 107 18.60 5.07 -1.56
C VAL A 107 18.00 3.72 -1.16
N ALA A 108 18.62 2.62 -1.56
CA ALA A 108 18.11 1.29 -1.28
C ALA A 108 19.18 0.37 -0.70
N SER A 109 18.78 -0.57 0.17
CA SER A 109 19.62 -1.71 0.53
C SER A 109 19.94 -2.52 -0.73
N ARG A 110 21.19 -2.99 -0.85
CA ARG A 110 21.56 -3.96 -1.89
C ARG A 110 21.04 -5.38 -1.61
N ASN A 111 20.67 -5.69 -0.36
CA ASN A 111 20.12 -6.99 0.04
C ASN A 111 18.58 -6.90 0.07
N ILE A 112 17.96 -7.01 -1.11
CA ILE A 112 16.51 -6.94 -1.31
C ILE A 112 16.09 -7.97 -2.35
N TYR A 113 14.79 -8.24 -2.46
CA TYR A 113 14.26 -9.11 -3.49
C TYR A 113 14.76 -8.73 -4.90
N GLY A 114 15.19 -9.72 -5.68
CA GLY A 114 15.80 -9.49 -7.01
C GLY A 114 14.89 -8.75 -7.99
N GLY A 115 13.58 -8.95 -7.91
CA GLY A 115 12.61 -8.18 -8.70
C GLY A 115 12.59 -6.70 -8.33
N THR A 116 12.68 -6.40 -7.03
CA THR A 116 12.77 -5.03 -6.49
C THR A 116 14.06 -4.36 -6.96
N HIS A 117 15.18 -5.08 -6.85
CA HIS A 117 16.47 -4.61 -7.37
C HIS A 117 16.39 -4.29 -8.88
N ASN A 118 15.76 -5.16 -9.69
CA ASN A 118 15.58 -4.93 -11.12
C ASN A 118 14.70 -3.71 -11.43
N ILE A 119 13.60 -3.50 -10.69
CA ILE A 119 12.78 -2.29 -10.87
C ILE A 119 13.61 -1.03 -10.61
N LEU A 120 14.35 -0.99 -9.50
CA LEU A 120 15.15 0.17 -9.09
C LEU A 120 16.33 0.46 -10.02
N SER A 121 16.96 -0.57 -10.58
CA SER A 121 18.18 -0.45 -11.41
C SER A 121 17.92 -0.37 -12.92
N LEU A 122 16.82 -0.94 -13.42
CA LEU A 122 16.56 -1.06 -14.86
C LEU A 122 15.28 -0.33 -15.30
N THR A 123 14.22 -0.39 -14.49
CA THR A 123 12.91 0.17 -14.88
C THR A 123 12.79 1.64 -14.54
N LEU A 124 12.99 2.02 -13.27
CA LEU A 124 12.84 3.40 -12.81
C LEU A 124 13.79 4.41 -13.47
N PRO A 125 15.05 4.08 -13.83
CA PRO A 125 15.91 5.00 -14.57
C PRO A 125 15.34 5.42 -15.92
N ARG A 126 14.50 4.59 -16.55
CA ARG A 126 13.82 4.94 -17.81
C ARG A 126 12.75 6.02 -17.62
N PHE A 127 12.30 6.24 -16.39
CA PHE A 127 11.40 7.31 -15.97
C PHE A 127 12.15 8.48 -15.32
N GLY A 128 13.50 8.47 -15.35
CA GLY A 128 14.33 9.52 -14.77
C GLY A 128 14.49 9.43 -13.25
N ILE A 129 14.09 8.34 -12.61
CA ILE A 129 14.27 8.11 -11.16
C ILE A 129 15.51 7.23 -10.98
N THR A 130 16.48 7.69 -10.20
CA THR A 130 17.76 6.98 -10.01
C THR A 130 17.87 6.38 -8.61
N THR A 131 18.70 5.35 -8.46
CA THR A 131 18.88 4.65 -7.18
C THR A 131 20.35 4.49 -6.84
N THR A 132 20.73 4.80 -5.60
CA THR A 132 22.01 4.39 -5.00
C THR A 132 21.81 3.19 -4.08
N PHE A 133 22.53 2.10 -4.33
CA PHE A 133 22.49 0.92 -3.48
C PHE A 133 23.58 0.95 -2.41
N VAL A 134 23.23 0.62 -1.17
CA VAL A 134 24.14 0.64 -0.03
C VAL A 134 24.11 -0.67 0.75
N ASP A 135 25.16 -0.91 1.55
CA ASP A 135 25.15 -1.98 2.54
C ASP A 135 24.05 -1.72 3.58
N PRO A 136 23.11 -2.64 3.84
CA PRO A 136 22.09 -2.44 4.87
C PRO A 136 22.67 -2.16 6.27
N ARG A 137 23.89 -2.64 6.56
CA ARG A 137 24.54 -2.49 7.88
C ARG A 137 25.44 -1.28 8.02
N ASP A 138 25.76 -0.59 6.93
CA ASP A 138 26.63 0.59 6.94
C ASP A 138 25.79 1.87 7.00
N LEU A 139 25.48 2.31 8.23
CA LEU A 139 24.71 3.53 8.46
C LEU A 139 25.39 4.79 7.91
N ASP A 140 26.71 4.81 7.77
CA ASP A 140 27.43 5.95 7.21
C ASP A 140 27.30 5.97 5.68
N ALA A 141 27.34 4.81 5.03
CA ALA A 141 27.00 4.70 3.60
C ALA A 141 25.57 5.18 3.30
N TRP A 142 24.59 4.83 4.15
CA TRP A 142 23.22 5.37 4.03
C TRP A 142 23.19 6.89 4.11
N ARG A 143 23.86 7.49 5.12
CA ARG A 143 23.91 8.95 5.28
C ARG A 143 24.57 9.64 4.10
N MET A 144 25.68 9.09 3.60
CA MET A 144 26.43 9.65 2.48
C MET A 144 25.68 9.54 1.14
N ALA A 145 24.82 8.53 0.98
CA ALA A 145 24.03 8.33 -0.23
C ALA A 145 22.82 9.27 -0.32
N ILE A 146 22.42 9.94 0.77
CA ILE A 146 21.32 10.91 0.76
C ILE A 146 21.73 12.17 0.00
N GLN A 147 20.91 12.55 -0.97
CA GLN A 147 21.06 13.73 -1.82
C GLN A 147 19.88 14.69 -1.59
N PRO A 148 19.98 15.97 -2.00
CA PRO A 148 18.88 16.94 -1.85
C PRO A 148 17.56 16.51 -2.53
N ASN A 149 17.64 15.66 -3.56
CA ASN A 149 16.51 15.09 -4.31
C ASN A 149 16.15 13.65 -3.87
N THR A 150 16.71 13.11 -2.78
CA THR A 150 16.30 11.80 -2.26
C THR A 150 14.88 11.85 -1.72
N LYS A 151 13.99 10.97 -2.20
CA LYS A 151 12.58 10.88 -1.77
C LYS A 151 12.24 9.63 -0.98
N VAL A 152 12.98 8.54 -1.19
CA VAL A 152 12.70 7.24 -0.58
C VAL A 152 14.00 6.61 -0.07
N LEU A 153 13.93 6.06 1.15
CA LEU A 153 14.89 5.09 1.67
C LEU A 153 14.18 3.73 1.70
N PHE A 154 14.74 2.71 1.04
CA PHE A 154 14.09 1.40 0.91
C PHE A 154 14.96 0.26 1.40
N ALA A 155 14.44 -0.58 2.30
CA ALA A 155 15.12 -1.76 2.78
C ALA A 155 14.13 -2.91 3.04
N GLU A 156 14.65 -4.14 2.97
CA GLU A 156 13.98 -5.35 3.47
C GLU A 156 14.82 -5.87 4.63
N THR A 157 14.18 -6.21 5.75
CA THR A 157 14.83 -6.86 6.90
C THR A 157 14.78 -8.37 6.74
N LEU A 158 15.88 -9.07 7.07
CA LEU A 158 16.07 -10.49 6.74
C LEU A 158 16.16 -10.68 5.22
N GLY A 159 16.92 -9.80 4.57
CA GLY A 159 17.07 -9.76 3.12
C GLY A 159 17.84 -10.96 2.58
N ASN A 160 17.42 -11.47 1.42
CA ASN A 160 18.18 -12.46 0.66
C ASN A 160 19.51 -11.84 0.13
N PRO A 161 20.59 -12.63 -0.04
CA PRO A 161 20.71 -14.08 0.20
C PRO A 161 21.20 -14.45 1.62
N ASN A 162 21.67 -13.47 2.39
CA ASN A 162 22.43 -13.72 3.61
C ASN A 162 21.61 -13.61 4.91
N ILE A 163 20.30 -13.32 4.82
CA ILE A 163 19.41 -13.10 5.98
C ILE A 163 20.00 -12.00 6.88
N GLU A 164 20.15 -10.82 6.31
CA GLU A 164 20.75 -9.66 6.97
C GLU A 164 19.76 -8.55 7.25
#